data_AF-A0A611ZS40-F1
#
_entry.id   AF-A0A611ZS40-F1
#
_cell.length_a   1.000
_cell.length_b   1.000
_cell.length_c   1.000
_cell.angle_alpha   90.00
_cell.angle_beta   90.00
_cell.angle_gamma   90.00
#
_symmetry.space_group_name_H-M   'P 1'
#
loop_
_entity.id
_entity.type
_entity.pdbx_description
1 polymer ?
#
loop_
_entity_poly.entity_id
_entity_poly.type
_entity_poly.pdbx_seq_one_letter_code
_entity_poly.pdbx_strand_id
1 'polypeptide(L)' 'MTEWHRELEAVLMTLDDCQMECDGMTWAVSHLLNEAGVPHDCMYGFVRNEQTKDIVTPHFWVVLDDGWLVDLRLRMWLGD' A
#
# COMPACT_ATOMS: atom_id res chain seq x y z
N MET A 1 -7.18 8.69 -11.16
CA MET A 1 -7.84 7.47 -10.69
C MET A 1 -8.76 6.97 -11.79
N THR A 2 -8.41 5.83 -12.40
CA THR A 2 -9.22 5.18 -13.45
C THR A 2 -10.25 4.24 -12.82
N GLU A 3 -11.15 3.65 -13.62
CA GLU A 3 -12.10 2.63 -13.15
C GLU A 3 -11.38 1.41 -12.56
N TRP A 4 -10.35 0.91 -13.25
CA TRP A 4 -9.45 -0.15 -12.76
C TRP A 4 -8.89 0.13 -11.35
N HIS A 5 -8.44 1.36 -11.08
CA HIS A 5 -7.92 1.70 -9.75
C HIS A 5 -8.98 1.63 -8.65
N ARG A 6 -10.23 1.98 -8.97
CA ARG A 6 -11.34 1.90 -8.02
C ARG A 6 -11.74 0.45 -7.73
N GLU A 7 -11.72 -0.39 -8.75
CA GLU A 7 -11.96 -1.82 -8.59
C GLU A 7 -10.87 -2.45 -7.72
N LEU A 8 -9.60 -2.13 -8.00
CA LEU A 8 -8.48 -2.60 -7.20
C LEU A 8 -8.58 -2.12 -5.75
N GLU A 9 -8.86 -0.83 -5.52
CA GLU A 9 -9.08 -0.28 -4.19
C GLU A 9 -10.17 -1.05 -3.44
N ALA A 10 -11.35 -1.25 -4.06
CA ALA A 10 -12.46 -1.96 -3.44
C ALA A 10 -12.09 -3.40 -3.05
N VAL A 11 -11.30 -4.10 -3.89
CA VAL A 11 -10.84 -5.46 -3.58
C VAL A 11 -9.80 -5.45 -2.45
N LEU A 12 -8.80 -4.58 -2.52
CA LEU A 12 -7.74 -4.53 -1.51
C LEU A 12 -8.23 -4.06 -0.15
N MET A 13 -9.25 -3.21 -0.10
CA MET A 13 -9.89 -2.79 1.16
C MET A 13 -10.48 -3.97 1.95
N THR A 14 -10.67 -5.15 1.36
CA THR A 14 -11.05 -6.36 2.11
C THR A 14 -9.95 -6.88 3.03
N LEU A 15 -8.68 -6.55 2.75
CA LEU A 15 -7.54 -6.89 3.60
C LEU A 15 -7.39 -5.94 4.79
N ASP A 16 -8.13 -4.85 4.80
CA ASP A 16 -7.88 -3.74 5.68
C ASP A 16 -8.16 -4.06 7.15
N ASP A 17 -9.12 -4.95 7.41
CA ASP A 17 -9.42 -5.48 8.75
C ASP A 17 -8.32 -6.42 9.30
N CYS A 18 -7.43 -6.91 8.44
CA CYS A 18 -6.36 -7.81 8.86
C CYS A 18 -5.31 -7.07 9.70
N GLN A 19 -4.97 -7.63 10.86
CA GLN A 19 -3.99 -7.06 11.79
C GLN A 19 -2.55 -7.31 11.32
N MET A 20 -2.21 -6.78 10.14
CA MET A 20 -0.90 -6.86 9.51
C MET A 20 -0.26 -5.47 9.48
N GLU A 21 1.03 -5.40 9.78
CA GLU A 21 1.86 -4.20 9.61
C GLU A 21 2.20 -3.94 8.13
N CYS A 22 2.90 -2.84 7.84
CA CYS A 22 3.20 -2.39 6.48
C CYS A 22 3.95 -3.43 5.62
N ASP A 23 4.90 -4.17 6.21
CA ASP A 23 5.66 -5.22 5.53
C ASP A 23 4.78 -6.42 5.16
N GLY A 24 4.02 -6.94 6.12
CA GLY A 24 3.10 -8.06 5.91
C GLY A 24 2.00 -7.71 4.91
N MET A 25 1.44 -6.51 4.99
CA MET A 25 0.43 -6.04 4.05
C MET A 25 1.00 -5.89 2.63
N THR A 26 2.20 -5.33 2.49
CA THR A 26 2.88 -5.20 1.19
C THR A 26 3.06 -6.57 0.53
N TRP A 27 3.49 -7.59 1.29
CA TRP A 27 3.61 -8.95 0.77
C TRP A 27 2.26 -9.60 0.43
N ALA A 28 1.23 -9.38 1.25
CA ALA A 28 -0.11 -9.90 0.96
C ALA A 28 -0.68 -9.31 -0.33
N VAL A 29 -0.57 -7.99 -0.51
CA VAL A 29 -0.98 -7.30 -1.75
C VAL A 29 -0.16 -7.81 -2.93
N SER A 30 1.17 -7.88 -2.79
CA SER A 30 2.05 -8.38 -3.85
C SER A 30 1.71 -9.80 -4.28
N HIS A 31 1.40 -10.68 -3.33
CA HIS A 31 0.98 -12.04 -3.62
C HIS A 31 -0.31 -12.06 -4.47
N LEU A 32 -1.33 -11.29 -4.09
CA LEU A 32 -2.58 -11.22 -4.85
C LEU A 32 -2.39 -10.63 -6.25
N LEU A 33 -1.56 -9.59 -6.38
CA LEU A 33 -1.25 -9.00 -7.68
C LEU A 33 -0.47 -9.96 -8.58
N ASN A 34 0.47 -10.73 -8.01
CA ASN A 34 1.19 -11.78 -8.74
C ASN A 34 0.24 -12.89 -9.24
N GLU A 35 -0.68 -13.36 -8.39
CA GLU A 35 -1.70 -14.34 -8.79
C GLU A 35 -2.61 -13.81 -9.90
N ALA A 36 -2.89 -12.51 -9.91
CA ALA A 36 -3.67 -11.83 -10.95
C ALA A 36 -2.85 -11.48 -12.20
N GLY A 37 -1.54 -11.71 -12.21
CA GLY A 37 -0.65 -11.33 -13.31
C GLY A 37 -0.51 -9.81 -13.50
N VAL A 38 -0.71 -9.03 -12.44
CA VAL A 38 -0.58 -7.56 -12.45
C VAL A 38 0.87 -7.18 -12.12
N PRO A 39 1.61 -6.56 -13.05
CA PRO A 39 2.95 -6.07 -12.78
C PRO A 39 2.97 -4.97 -11.69
N HIS A 40 3.94 -5.07 -10.79
CA HIS A 40 4.10 -4.14 -9.67
C HIS A 40 5.49 -4.30 -9.04
N ASP A 41 5.93 -3.27 -8.33
CA ASP A 41 7.14 -3.27 -7.52
C ASP A 41 6.79 -3.14 -6.03
N CYS A 42 7.48 -3.92 -5.19
CA CYS A 42 7.47 -3.73 -3.74
C CYS A 42 8.56 -2.74 -3.35
N MET A 43 8.17 -1.65 -2.71
CA MET A 43 9.05 -0.57 -2.31
C MET A 43 9.27 -0.57 -0.79
N TYR A 44 10.40 0.03 -0.39
CA TYR A 44 10.71 0.29 1.00
C TYR A 44 11.38 1.66 1.14
N GLY A 45 11.21 2.30 2.30
CA GLY A 45 11.81 3.58 2.58
C GLY A 45 11.28 4.22 3.86
N PHE A 46 11.01 5.51 3.79
CA PHE A 46 10.38 6.27 4.88
C PHE A 46 9.30 7.18 4.31
N VAL A 47 8.30 7.48 5.15
CA VAL A 47 7.31 8.51 4.88
C VAL A 47 7.46 9.63 5.90
N ARG A 48 7.38 10.87 5.42
CA ARG A 48 7.40 12.07 6.28
C ARG A 48 6.08 12.80 6.14
N ASN A 49 5.42 13.05 7.26
CA ASN A 49 4.31 14.00 7.29
C ASN A 49 4.89 15.42 7.24
N GLU A 50 4.65 16.16 6.16
CA GLU A 50 5.22 17.50 6.01
C GLU A 50 4.64 18.54 6.97
N GLN A 51 3.48 18.29 7.58
CA GLN A 51 2.85 19.19 8.53
C GLN A 51 3.37 18.95 9.95
N THR A 52 3.31 17.70 10.43
CA THR A 52 3.70 17.34 11.81
C THR A 52 5.20 17.08 11.95
N LYS A 53 5.89 16.82 10.83
CA LYS A 53 7.29 16.35 10.75
C LYS A 53 7.51 14.95 11.31
N ASP A 54 6.45 14.20 11.57
CA ASP A 54 6.55 12.78 11.93
C ASP A 54 7.14 11.96 10.79
N ILE A 55 7.90 10.93 11.16
CA ILE A 55 8.58 10.04 10.22
C ILE A 55 8.18 8.59 10.55
N VAL A 56 7.67 7.89 9.54
CA VAL A 56 7.41 6.45 9.58
C VAL A 56 8.56 5.75 8.85
N THR A 57 9.36 4.98 9.58
CA THR A 57 10.50 4.24 9.02
C THR A 57 10.84 3.00 9.86
N PRO A 58 11.13 1.85 9.22
CA PRO A 58 10.98 1.58 7.79
C PRO A 58 9.49 1.50 7.40
N HIS A 59 9.16 1.90 6.17
CA HIS A 59 7.82 1.77 5.61
C HIS A 59 7.86 1.04 4.28
N PHE A 60 6.84 0.21 4.02
CA PHE A 60 6.72 -0.62 2.81
C PHE A 60 5.40 -0.35 2.12
N TRP A 61 5.42 -0.35 0.78
CA TRP A 61 4.24 -0.13 -0.06
C TRP A 61 4.43 -0.78 -1.43
N VAL A 62 3.36 -0.82 -2.23
CA VAL A 62 3.40 -1.32 -3.61
C VAL A 62 3.26 -0.17 -4.61
N VAL A 63 3.96 -0.25 -5.74
CA VAL A 63 3.86 0.65 -6.88
C VAL A 63 3.42 -0.15 -8.11
N LEU A 64 2.36 0.26 -8.78
CA LEU A 64 1.94 -0.32 -10.05
C LEU A 64 2.76 0.26 -11.22
N ASP A 65 2.76 -0.41 -12.37
CA ASP A 65 3.51 0.03 -13.58
C ASP A 65 3.17 1.45 -14.07
N ASP A 66 1.96 1.93 -13.80
CA ASP A 66 1.53 3.29 -14.14
C ASP A 66 1.88 4.33 -13.06
N GLY A 67 2.62 3.92 -12.03
CA GLY A 67 3.07 4.75 -10.92
C GLY A 67 2.06 4.88 -9.78
N TRP A 68 0.92 4.18 -9.83
CA TRP A 68 -0.05 4.24 -8.75
C TRP A 68 0.48 3.59 -7.46
N LEU A 69 0.33 4.29 -6.34
CA LEU A 69 0.77 3.82 -5.03
C LEU A 69 -0.36 3.08 -4.30
N VAL A 70 -0.04 1.92 -3.76
CA VAL A 70 -0.93 1.13 -2.92
C VAL A 70 -0.32 1.01 -1.53
N ASP A 71 -0.98 1.65 -0.56
CA ASP A 71 -0.53 1.70 0.83
C ASP A 71 -1.73 1.75 1.79
N LEU A 72 -2.06 0.61 2.38
CA LEU A 72 -3.18 0.46 3.31
C LEU A 72 -2.76 0.73 4.77
N ARG A 73 -1.48 0.98 5.03
CA ARG A 73 -0.93 0.90 6.39
C ARG A 73 -0.28 2.19 6.87
N LEU A 74 -0.03 3.16 5.99
CA LEU A 74 0.45 4.48 6.40
C LEU A 74 -0.48 5.16 7.42
N ARG A 75 -1.79 5.00 7.24
CA ARG A 75 -2.80 5.58 8.15
C ARG A 75 -2.77 5.01 9.57
N MET A 76 -2.18 3.83 9.79
CA MET A 76 -1.97 3.31 11.16
C MET A 76 -1.06 4.23 11.98
N TRP A 77 -0.16 4.94 11.30
CA TRP A 77 0.82 5.82 11.93
C TRP A 77 0.43 7.29 11.85
N LEU A 78 -0.14 7.72 10.71
CA LEU A 78 -0.42 9.14 10.44
C LEU A 78 -1.89 9.54 10.55
N GLY A 79 -2.80 8.59 10.78
CA GLY A 79 -4.25 8.82 10.73
C GLY A 79 -4.79 9.01 9.30
N ASP A 80 -6.05 9.41 9.23
CA ASP A 80 -6.75 9.77 7.98
C ASP A 80 -6.54 11.25 7.61
#